data_AF-A0A927V3A4-F1
#
_entry.id   AF-A0A927V3A4-F1
#
_cell.length_a   1.000
_cell.length_b   1.000
_cell.length_c   1.000
_cell.angle_alpha   90.00
_cell.angle_beta   90.00
_cell.angle_gamma   90.00
#
_symmetry.space_group_name_H-M   'P 1'
#
loop_
_entity.id
_entity.type
_entity.pdbx_description
1 polymer ?
#
loop_
_entity_poly.entity_id
_entity_poly.type
_entity_poly.pdbx_seq_one_letter_code
_entity_poly.pdbx_strand_id
1 'polypeptide(L)'
;MKKLTSLFLTLVCVVVMFVGCSMESKYQSTNVENVNISISDVSSTGATVIITDSNKEPYIYGEWYSIEKEKDGKWYEVKTIINNYGFKDIGYIPNANGKIELTVDWEWLYGKLSPGTYRLLKKVNSQYISVEFSIE
;
A
#
# COMPACT_ATOMS: atom_id res chain seq x y z
N MET A 1 -24.20 -37.88 40.76
CA MET A 1 -22.74 -37.88 41.01
C MET A 1 -22.17 -39.00 40.14
N LYS A 2 -21.30 -38.85 39.15
CA LYS A 2 -20.31 -37.83 38.76
C LYS A 2 -20.33 -37.71 37.22
N LYS A 3 -20.14 -36.50 36.69
CA LYS A 3 -20.11 -36.21 35.24
C LYS A 3 -18.84 -36.83 34.62
N LEU A 4 -19.00 -37.57 33.53
CA LEU A 4 -17.92 -38.19 32.76
C LEU A 4 -17.35 -37.15 31.77
N THR A 5 -16.21 -36.56 32.15
CA THR A 5 -15.10 -36.09 31.28
C THR A 5 -15.48 -35.66 29.86
N SER A 6 -15.68 -34.38 29.51
CA SER A 6 -14.68 -33.29 29.51
C SER A 6 -13.29 -33.75 29.04
N LEU A 7 -13.11 -34.06 27.74
CA LEU A 7 -11.77 -34.13 27.13
C LEU A 7 -11.67 -33.86 25.61
N PHE A 8 -12.77 -33.64 24.88
CA PHE A 8 -12.71 -33.31 23.44
C PHE A 8 -12.95 -31.84 23.10
N LEU A 9 -12.78 -30.92 24.06
CA LEU A 9 -13.06 -29.49 23.86
C LEU A 9 -11.82 -28.57 23.94
N THR A 10 -10.61 -29.11 24.09
CA THR A 10 -9.39 -28.31 24.30
C THR A 10 -8.26 -28.59 23.31
N LEU A 11 -8.58 -28.95 22.05
CA LEU A 11 -7.56 -29.06 20.99
C LEU A 11 -7.87 -28.20 19.74
N VAL A 12 -9.06 -27.60 19.64
CA VAL A 12 -9.40 -26.70 18.51
C VAL A 12 -8.95 -25.25 18.77
N CYS A 13 -8.61 -24.89 20.01
CA CYS A 13 -8.28 -23.50 20.38
C CYS A 13 -6.81 -23.07 20.16
N VAL A 14 -5.94 -23.90 19.58
CA VAL A 14 -4.52 -23.53 19.34
C VAL A 14 -4.18 -23.41 17.84
N VAL A 15 -5.15 -23.62 16.95
CA VAL A 15 -4.93 -23.40 15.51
C VAL A 15 -5.06 -21.91 15.21
N VAL A 16 -3.89 -21.26 15.26
CA VAL A 16 -3.52 -19.94 14.69
C VAL A 16 -3.98 -18.70 15.48
N MET A 17 -3.43 -18.53 16.69
CA MET A 17 -3.21 -17.20 17.28
C MET A 17 -1.95 -16.54 16.69
N PHE A 18 -1.93 -16.30 15.38
CA PHE A 18 -0.96 -15.41 14.74
C PHE A 18 -1.63 -14.60 13.64
N VAL A 19 -2.81 -14.02 13.91
CA VAL A 19 -3.19 -12.82 13.17
C VAL A 19 -2.36 -11.68 13.76
N GLY A 20 -1.10 -11.59 13.34
CA GLY A 20 -0.34 -10.37 13.49
C GLY A 20 -1.23 -9.26 12.96
N CYS A 21 -1.59 -8.29 13.80
CA CYS A 21 -2.59 -7.27 13.52
C CYS A 21 -2.12 -6.42 12.33
N SER A 22 -2.43 -6.88 11.12
CA SER A 22 -2.38 -6.07 9.91
C SER A 22 -3.77 -5.49 9.73
N MET A 23 -3.86 -4.15 9.73
CA MET A 23 -5.14 -3.47 9.51
C MET A 23 -5.50 -3.62 8.03
N GLU A 24 -6.69 -4.17 7.76
CA GLU A 24 -7.24 -4.18 6.40
C GLU A 24 -7.33 -2.74 5.89
N SER A 25 -7.07 -2.53 4.60
CA SER A 25 -7.01 -1.22 3.98
C SER A 25 -8.29 -0.43 4.21
N LYS A 26 -8.14 0.81 4.69
CA LYS A 26 -9.24 1.79 4.71
C LYS A 26 -9.39 2.55 3.39
N TYR A 27 -8.49 2.32 2.43
CA TYR A 27 -8.44 3.07 1.17
C TYR A 27 -9.15 2.29 0.06
N GLN A 28 -10.13 2.96 -0.56
CA GLN A 28 -10.76 2.47 -1.78
C GLN A 28 -10.02 3.09 -2.96
N SER A 29 -9.33 2.26 -3.74
CA SER A 29 -8.73 2.70 -5.01
C SER A 29 -9.85 2.97 -6.01
N THR A 30 -9.81 4.13 -6.66
CA THR A 30 -10.77 4.54 -7.68
C THR A 30 -10.08 4.69 -9.02
N ASN A 31 -10.87 4.63 -10.09
CA ASN A 31 -10.43 5.10 -11.39
C ASN A 31 -10.67 6.61 -11.45
N VAL A 32 -9.61 7.38 -11.66
CA VAL A 32 -9.70 8.84 -11.84
C VAL A 32 -9.58 9.12 -13.32
N GLU A 33 -10.53 9.88 -13.86
CA GLU A 33 -10.62 10.15 -15.29
C GLU A 33 -9.32 10.78 -15.82
N ASN A 34 -8.82 10.24 -16.93
CA ASN A 34 -7.59 10.67 -17.62
C ASN A 34 -6.32 10.61 -16.75
N VAL A 35 -6.35 9.90 -15.62
CA VAL A 35 -5.19 9.67 -14.75
C VAL A 35 -4.83 8.19 -14.77
N ASN A 36 -3.58 7.88 -15.10
CA ASN A 36 -3.01 6.54 -15.05
C ASN A 36 -1.79 6.52 -14.14
N ILE A 37 -1.55 5.39 -13.49
CA ILE A 37 -0.37 5.15 -12.66
C ILE A 37 0.30 3.85 -13.08
N SER A 38 1.63 3.88 -13.21
CA SER A 38 2.46 2.71 -13.44
C SER A 38 3.69 2.76 -12.52
N ILE A 39 4.42 1.64 -12.46
CA ILE A 39 5.57 1.48 -11.59
C ILE A 39 6.67 0.73 -12.34
N SER A 40 7.93 1.14 -12.15
CA SER A 40 9.13 0.53 -12.71
C SER A 40 10.26 0.50 -11.68
N ASP A 41 11.36 -0.16 -12.02
CA ASP A 41 12.58 -0.18 -11.19
C ASP A 41 12.33 -0.65 -9.75
N VAL A 42 11.42 -1.62 -9.59
CA VAL A 42 10.98 -2.13 -8.30
C VAL A 42 12.11 -2.90 -7.62
N SER A 43 12.33 -2.57 -6.35
CA SER A 43 13.27 -3.24 -5.44
C SER A 43 12.59 -3.48 -4.09
N SER A 44 13.30 -4.09 -3.14
CA SER A 44 12.77 -4.26 -1.77
C SER A 44 12.63 -2.94 -0.98
N THR A 45 13.29 -1.87 -1.42
CA THR A 45 13.36 -0.57 -0.70
C THR A 45 12.69 0.58 -1.43
N GLY A 46 12.39 0.44 -2.72
CA GLY A 46 11.84 1.53 -3.51
C GLY A 46 11.50 1.15 -4.94
N ALA A 47 10.89 2.10 -5.64
CA ALA A 47 10.57 2.00 -7.07
C ALA A 47 10.42 3.39 -7.69
N THR A 48 10.35 3.44 -9.01
CA THR A 48 9.92 4.62 -9.77
C THR A 48 8.42 4.53 -10.03
N VAL A 49 7.65 5.50 -9.55
CA VAL A 49 6.21 5.64 -9.81
C VAL A 49 6.00 6.68 -10.91
N ILE A 50 5.26 6.31 -11.94
CA ILE A 50 4.96 7.18 -13.07
C ILE A 50 3.47 7.46 -13.07
N ILE A 51 3.09 8.73 -12.99
CA ILE A 51 1.70 9.16 -13.10
C ILE A 51 1.56 9.90 -14.43
N THR A 52 0.58 9.51 -15.24
CA THR A 52 0.19 10.24 -16.43
C THR A 52 -1.16 10.90 -16.18
N ASP A 53 -1.23 12.21 -16.36
CA ASP A 53 -2.46 12.99 -16.24
C ASP A 53 -2.63 13.82 -17.52
N SER A 54 -3.63 13.45 -18.32
CA SER A 54 -3.94 14.11 -19.59
C SER A 54 -5.16 15.02 -19.51
N ASN A 55 -5.57 15.43 -18.31
CA ASN A 55 -6.60 16.45 -18.14
C ASN A 55 -6.11 17.80 -18.65
N LYS A 56 -7.05 18.63 -19.15
CA LYS A 56 -6.75 20.00 -19.56
C LYS A 56 -6.18 20.83 -18.41
N GLU A 57 -6.74 20.62 -17.23
CA GLU A 57 -6.26 21.17 -15.95
C GLU A 57 -5.81 19.98 -15.09
N PRO A 58 -4.52 19.61 -15.12
CA PRO A 58 -4.04 18.45 -14.40
C PRO A 58 -4.07 18.65 -12.88
N TYR A 59 -4.14 17.55 -12.15
CA TYR A 59 -4.05 17.54 -10.70
C TYR A 59 -2.62 17.85 -10.22
N ILE A 60 -2.51 18.25 -8.96
CA ILE A 60 -1.25 18.39 -8.23
C ILE A 60 -1.07 17.15 -7.35
N TYR A 61 0.12 16.55 -7.42
CA TYR A 61 0.43 15.30 -6.72
C TYR A 61 1.44 15.56 -5.62
N GLY A 62 1.16 15.04 -4.41
CA GLY A 62 2.04 15.19 -3.25
C GLY A 62 3.11 14.10 -3.14
N GLU A 63 3.98 14.20 -2.13
CA GLU A 63 4.93 13.13 -1.77
C GLU A 63 4.23 11.91 -1.15
N TRP A 64 3.07 12.11 -0.51
CA TRP A 64 2.36 11.06 0.22
C TRP A 64 2.14 9.78 -0.60
N TYR A 65 2.43 8.64 0.00
CA TYR A 65 2.06 7.31 -0.50
C TYR A 65 1.72 6.38 0.67
N SER A 66 1.06 5.27 0.35
CA SER A 66 0.88 4.13 1.26
C SER A 66 1.25 2.84 0.53
N ILE A 67 1.84 1.88 1.25
CA ILE A 67 2.10 0.53 0.72
C ILE A 67 1.19 -0.46 1.42
N GLU A 68 0.55 -1.30 0.63
CA GLU A 68 -0.31 -2.36 1.10
C GLU A 68 0.14 -3.71 0.55
N LYS A 69 0.03 -4.75 1.37
CA LYS A 69 0.33 -6.12 0.99
C LYS A 69 -0.96 -6.88 0.72
N GLU A 70 -0.97 -7.64 -0.36
CA GLU A 70 -2.06 -8.57 -0.68
C GLU A 70 -1.95 -9.81 0.21
N LYS A 71 -3.09 -10.22 0.79
CA LYS A 71 -3.27 -11.52 1.44
C LYS A 71 -4.72 -11.96 1.25
N ASP A 72 -4.91 -13.17 0.71
CA ASP A 72 -6.22 -13.83 0.58
C ASP A 72 -7.29 -12.97 -0.14
N GLY A 73 -6.89 -12.27 -1.20
CA GLY A 73 -7.74 -11.37 -2.00
C GLY A 73 -8.02 -10.02 -1.35
N LYS A 74 -7.34 -9.71 -0.24
CA LYS A 74 -7.53 -8.48 0.53
C LYS A 74 -6.23 -7.70 0.66
N TRP A 75 -6.37 -6.39 0.84
CA TRP A 75 -5.26 -5.46 0.99
C TRP A 75 -5.09 -5.05 2.45
N TYR A 76 -3.86 -5.07 2.94
CA TYR A 76 -3.52 -4.71 4.31
C TYR A 76 -2.40 -3.68 4.34
N GLU A 77 -2.55 -2.61 5.12
CA GLU A 77 -1.50 -1.61 5.29
C GLU A 77 -0.21 -2.26 5.83
N VAL A 78 0.92 -2.00 5.15
CA VAL A 78 2.23 -2.40 5.65
C VAL A 78 2.52 -1.57 6.90
N LYS A 79 2.98 -2.22 7.97
CA LYS A 79 3.25 -1.55 9.24
C LYS A 79 4.49 -0.65 9.09
N THR A 80 4.38 0.60 9.54
CA THR A 80 5.52 1.52 9.57
C THR A 80 6.52 1.11 10.66
N ILE A 81 7.81 1.33 10.40
CA ILE A 81 8.89 1.05 11.36
C ILE A 81 9.17 2.24 12.29
N ILE A 82 8.64 3.41 11.96
CA ILE A 82 8.70 4.64 12.75
C ILE A 82 7.30 5.14 13.10
N ASN A 83 7.20 5.83 14.23
CA ASN A 83 6.00 6.54 14.68
C ASN A 83 6.15 8.04 14.41
N ASN A 84 5.04 8.78 14.41
CA ASN A 84 5.03 10.25 14.24
C ASN A 84 5.81 10.74 13.01
N TYR A 85 5.62 10.06 11.87
CA TYR A 85 6.20 10.45 10.59
C TYR A 85 5.33 11.47 9.86
N GLY A 86 5.90 12.12 8.85
CA GLY A 86 5.19 13.02 7.96
C GLY A 86 5.83 13.02 6.57
N PHE A 87 5.07 13.49 5.59
CA PHE A 87 5.55 13.72 4.23
C PHE A 87 5.79 15.21 4.02
N LYS A 88 6.73 15.55 3.14
CA LYS A 88 6.88 16.93 2.70
C LYS A 88 5.66 17.34 1.88
N ASP A 89 5.20 18.57 2.05
CA ASP A 89 4.08 19.14 1.31
C ASP A 89 4.57 19.77 0.00
N ILE A 90 5.15 18.95 -0.87
CA ILE A 90 5.63 19.35 -2.20
C ILE A 90 4.58 18.94 -3.24
N GLY A 91 4.20 19.90 -4.09
CA GLY A 91 3.30 19.66 -5.22
C GLY A 91 4.04 19.42 -6.52
N TYR A 92 3.81 18.26 -7.13
CA TYR A 92 4.30 17.90 -8.45
C TYR A 92 3.19 18.07 -9.48
N ILE A 93 3.51 18.75 -10.59
CA ILE A 93 2.64 18.90 -11.76
C ILE A 93 3.19 18.08 -12.92
N PRO A 94 2.33 17.58 -13.84
CA PRO A 94 2.81 16.90 -15.03
C PRO A 94 3.72 17.77 -15.88
N ASN A 95 4.75 17.15 -16.45
CA ASN A 95 5.63 17.78 -17.42
C ASN A 95 4.91 18.00 -18.77
N ALA A 96 5.61 18.52 -19.77
CA ALA A 96 5.05 18.79 -21.11
C ALA A 96 4.45 17.55 -21.82
N ASN A 97 4.80 16.34 -21.38
CA ASN A 97 4.24 15.08 -21.91
C ASN A 97 3.10 14.52 -21.04
N GLY A 98 2.58 15.31 -20.08
CA GLY A 98 1.54 14.87 -19.16
C GLY A 98 2.02 13.86 -18.11
N LYS A 99 3.33 13.80 -17.83
CA LYS A 99 3.91 12.80 -16.92
C LYS A 99 4.55 13.39 -15.67
N ILE A 100 4.47 12.63 -14.59
CA ILE A 100 5.19 12.85 -13.33
C ILE A 100 5.94 11.56 -13.03
N GLU A 101 7.24 11.65 -12.77
CA GLU A 101 8.07 10.52 -12.38
C GLU A 101 8.59 10.77 -10.96
N LEU A 102 8.27 9.87 -10.04
CA LEU A 102 8.60 9.96 -8.62
C LEU A 102 9.43 8.75 -8.22
N THR A 103 10.69 8.95 -7.88
CA THR A 103 11.48 7.92 -7.19
C THR A 103 11.00 7.84 -5.74
N VAL A 104 10.35 6.74 -5.39
CA VAL A 104 9.84 6.49 -4.04
C VAL A 104 10.81 5.56 -3.33
N ASP A 105 11.56 6.11 -2.37
CA ASP A 105 12.24 5.33 -1.35
C ASP A 105 11.28 5.14 -0.18
N TRP A 106 10.98 3.89 0.13
CA TRP A 106 10.11 3.53 1.23
C TRP A 106 10.82 2.81 2.37
N GLU A 107 12.13 2.59 2.28
CA GLU A 107 12.94 1.98 3.33
C GLU A 107 12.88 2.79 4.62
N TRP A 108 12.87 4.12 4.51
CA TRP A 108 12.79 5.01 5.68
C TRP A 108 11.50 4.81 6.50
N LEU A 109 10.39 4.39 5.86
CA LEU A 109 9.07 4.27 6.50
C LEU A 109 8.67 2.83 6.82
N TYR A 110 8.99 1.88 5.93
CA TYR A 110 8.58 0.48 6.03
C TYR A 110 9.77 -0.50 6.14
N GLY A 111 11.01 -0.02 6.00
CA GLY A 111 12.18 -0.88 5.85
C GLY A 111 12.16 -1.65 4.52
N LYS A 112 12.94 -2.73 4.45
CA LYS A 112 12.94 -3.65 3.31
C LYS A 112 11.67 -4.49 3.31
N LEU A 113 10.91 -4.43 2.24
CA LEU A 113 9.75 -5.28 2.03
C LEU A 113 10.21 -6.70 1.68
N SER A 114 9.60 -7.70 2.31
CA SER A 114 9.83 -9.10 1.98
C SER A 114 9.20 -9.46 0.63
N PRO A 115 9.54 -10.61 0.03
CA PRO A 115 8.81 -11.12 -1.14
C PRO A 115 7.30 -11.16 -0.94
N GLY A 116 6.56 -10.94 -2.03
CA GLY A 116 5.10 -10.93 -2.10
C GLY A 116 4.53 -9.88 -3.05
N THR A 117 3.21 -9.84 -3.11
CA THR A 117 2.44 -8.89 -3.94
C THR A 117 2.01 -7.69 -3.11
N TYR A 118 2.20 -6.51 -3.66
CA TYR A 118 1.93 -5.23 -3.03
C TYR A 118 1.18 -4.30 -3.98
N ARG A 119 0.62 -3.23 -3.42
CA ARG A 119 0.22 -2.04 -4.18
C ARG A 119 0.71 -0.78 -3.52
N LEU A 120 1.06 0.21 -4.33
CA LEU A 120 1.36 1.57 -3.90
C LEU A 120 0.17 2.45 -4.19
N LEU A 121 -0.29 3.20 -3.18
CA LEU A 121 -1.38 4.17 -3.32
C LEU A 121 -0.83 5.60 -3.43
N LYS A 122 -1.44 6.38 -4.31
CA LYS A 122 -1.26 7.84 -4.41
C LYS A 122 -2.59 8.55 -4.24
N LYS A 123 -2.57 9.67 -3.54
CA LYS A 123 -3.73 10.53 -3.36
C LYS A 123 -3.87 11.46 -4.57
N VAL A 124 -5.09 11.59 -5.09
CA VAL A 124 -5.48 12.55 -6.13
C VAL A 124 -6.72 13.28 -5.63
N ASN A 125 -6.56 14.54 -5.20
CA ASN A 125 -7.60 15.27 -4.45
C ASN A 125 -8.18 14.43 -3.29
N SER A 126 -9.47 14.10 -3.33
CA SER A 126 -10.15 13.29 -2.31
C SER A 126 -10.19 11.79 -2.64
N GLN A 127 -9.51 11.36 -3.69
CA GLN A 127 -9.50 10.00 -4.22
C GLN A 127 -8.11 9.35 -4.10
N TYR A 128 -8.04 8.04 -4.34
CA TYR A 128 -6.80 7.28 -4.35
C TYR A 128 -6.71 6.47 -5.63
N ILE A 129 -5.57 6.56 -6.30
CA ILE A 129 -5.19 5.63 -7.37
C ILE A 129 -4.14 4.67 -6.83
N SER A 130 -4.05 3.47 -7.39
CA SER A 130 -3.06 2.49 -6.98
C SER A 130 -2.44 1.75 -8.14
N VAL A 131 -1.22 1.26 -7.93
CA VAL A 131 -0.50 0.39 -8.86
C VAL A 131 0.05 -0.81 -8.11
N GLU A 132 -0.20 -2.00 -8.65
CA GLU A 132 0.29 -3.26 -8.10
C GLU A 132 1.74 -3.55 -8.54
N PHE A 133 2.50 -4.21 -7.68
CA PHE A 133 3.86 -4.66 -7.94
C PHE A 133 4.20 -5.90 -7.11
N SER A 134 5.24 -6.63 -7.53
CA SER A 134 5.73 -7.80 -6.81
C SER A 134 7.18 -7.62 -6.41
N ILE A 135 7.54 -8.23 -5.28
CA ILE A 135 8.93 -8.42 -4.85
C ILE A 135 9.19 -9.92 -4.86
N GLU A 136 10.26 -10.31 -5.55
CA GLU A 136 10.74 -11.70 -5.67
C GLU A 136 11.72 -12.08 -4.56
#